data_AF-A0A9W6Z1D7-F1
#
_entry.id   AF-A0A9W6Z1D7-F1
#
_cell.length_a   1.000
_cell.length_b   1.000
_cell.length_c   1.000
_cell.angle_alpha   90.00
_cell.angle_beta   90.00
_cell.angle_gamma   90.00
#
_symmetry.space_group_name_H-M   'P 1'
#
loop_
_entity.id
_entity.type
_entity.pdbx_description
1 polymer ?
#
loop_
_entity_poly.entity_id
_entity_poly.type
_entity_poly.pdbx_seq_one_letter_code
_entity_poly.pdbx_strand_id
1 'polypeptide(L)'
;MSSIYINDKTGQDDLKTASGAQDSPFKTPAFALFKFPEAKLFVYKETESSYLEISASALKKAKKGADGLKKKEEKAKLQAEQKAAKEAEESAKLLEAMKITITEDKSLPKAQKIKIRDIGKHIGERIQVQGWIHRLRLQKGLAFIVLRDGTGFVQTVFSGDLANAYQTLNLTVESTLTITGTIKKLPEGKSAPGGVELFADFYKVVGLAPSDI
;
A
#
# COMPACT_ATOMS: atom_id res chain seq x y z
N MET A 1 19.00 3.35 -42.89
CA MET A 1 17.81 4.08 -42.40
C MET A 1 16.57 3.34 -42.88
N SER A 2 15.73 2.89 -41.97
CA SER A 2 14.43 2.28 -42.33
C SER A 2 13.47 3.36 -42.82
N SER A 3 12.68 3.03 -43.84
CA SER A 3 11.58 3.88 -44.32
C SER A 3 10.30 3.48 -43.60
N ILE A 4 9.62 4.46 -43.00
CA ILE A 4 8.38 4.25 -42.26
C ILE A 4 7.27 5.10 -42.87
N TYR A 5 6.12 4.48 -43.08
CA TYR A 5 4.98 5.08 -43.76
C TYR A 5 3.90 5.46 -42.75
N ILE A 6 3.30 6.62 -42.98
CA ILE A 6 2.34 7.25 -42.07
C ILE A 6 1.08 7.60 -42.83
N ASN A 7 -0.05 7.13 -42.33
CA ASN A 7 -1.37 7.45 -42.84
C ASN A 7 -2.27 7.75 -41.65
N ASP A 8 -2.74 8.99 -41.54
CA ASP A 8 -3.54 9.46 -40.40
C ASP A 8 -4.97 8.88 -40.39
N LYS A 9 -5.47 8.43 -41.54
CA LYS A 9 -6.80 7.81 -41.69
C LYS A 9 -6.79 6.31 -41.48
N THR A 10 -5.84 5.60 -42.09
CA THR A 10 -5.81 4.13 -42.07
C THR A 10 -4.80 3.54 -41.09
N GLY A 11 -3.83 4.33 -40.62
CA GLY A 11 -2.76 3.85 -39.75
C GLY A 11 -3.16 3.71 -38.29
N GLN A 12 -2.35 2.97 -37.54
CA GLN A 12 -2.52 2.75 -36.09
C GLN A 12 -1.20 2.99 -35.35
N ASP A 13 -1.25 3.57 -34.14
CA ASP A 13 -0.07 3.84 -33.31
C ASP A 13 0.12 2.75 -32.24
N ASP A 14 0.23 1.50 -32.70
CA ASP A 14 0.51 0.33 -31.87
C ASP A 14 1.39 -0.66 -32.66
N LEU A 15 2.48 -1.12 -32.05
CA LEU A 15 3.39 -2.10 -32.66
C LEU A 15 2.77 -3.49 -32.79
N LYS A 16 1.67 -3.77 -32.09
CA LYS A 16 0.94 -5.04 -32.21
C LYS A 16 0.07 -5.11 -33.47
N THR A 17 -0.40 -3.97 -33.97
CA THR A 17 -1.37 -3.89 -35.07
C THR A 17 -0.83 -3.18 -36.31
N ALA A 18 0.26 -2.42 -36.20
CA ALA A 18 0.91 -1.75 -37.31
C ALA A 18 2.43 -2.00 -37.33
N SER A 19 2.98 -2.24 -38.52
CA SER A 19 4.42 -2.47 -38.72
C SER A 19 5.17 -1.21 -39.18
N GLY A 20 4.47 -0.19 -39.68
CA GLY A 20 5.04 1.01 -40.28
C GLY A 20 5.37 0.85 -41.78
N ALA A 21 4.94 -0.24 -42.41
CA ALA A 21 5.02 -0.45 -43.85
C ALA A 21 3.89 0.27 -44.60
N GLN A 22 3.91 0.30 -45.94
CA GLN A 22 2.88 0.99 -46.73
C GLN A 22 1.49 0.37 -46.57
N ASP A 23 1.44 -0.95 -46.50
CA ASP A 23 0.24 -1.76 -46.28
C ASP A 23 -0.25 -1.73 -44.82
N SER A 24 0.65 -1.41 -43.89
CA SER A 24 0.36 -1.32 -42.45
C SER A 24 1.03 -0.09 -41.81
N PRO A 25 0.58 1.13 -42.18
CA PRO A 25 1.25 2.37 -41.78
C PRO A 25 0.97 2.74 -40.32
N PHE A 26 1.86 3.53 -39.72
CA PHE A 26 1.55 4.17 -38.44
C PHE A 26 0.58 5.33 -38.63
N LYS A 27 -0.14 5.70 -37.57
CA LYS A 27 -1.09 6.82 -37.62
C LYS A 27 -0.39 8.16 -37.53
N THR A 28 0.64 8.27 -36.68
CA THR A 28 1.30 9.54 -36.43
C THR A 28 2.82 9.50 -36.64
N PRO A 29 3.41 10.59 -37.17
CA PRO A 29 4.87 10.73 -37.27
C PRO A 29 5.58 10.71 -35.90
N ALA A 30 4.91 11.18 -34.85
CA ALA A 30 5.47 11.23 -33.50
C ALA A 30 5.64 9.83 -32.90
N PHE A 31 4.66 8.93 -33.11
CA PHE A 31 4.76 7.54 -32.68
C PHE A 31 5.84 6.79 -33.47
N ALA A 32 5.89 7.00 -34.78
CA ALA A 32 6.92 6.41 -35.65
C ALA A 32 8.34 6.77 -35.18
N LEU A 33 8.63 8.05 -34.91
CA LEU A 33 9.94 8.48 -34.39
C LEU A 33 10.17 8.06 -32.94
N PHE A 34 9.12 7.90 -32.14
CA PHE A 34 9.24 7.39 -30.79
C PHE A 34 9.76 5.94 -30.76
N LYS A 35 9.26 5.09 -31.66
CA LYS A 35 9.71 3.69 -31.76
C LYS A 35 10.93 3.51 -32.67
N PHE A 36 11.10 4.36 -33.68
CA PHE A 36 12.18 4.33 -34.66
C PHE A 36 12.81 5.73 -34.84
N PRO A 37 13.72 6.15 -33.94
CA PRO A 37 14.24 7.52 -33.91
C PRO A 37 15.01 7.98 -35.16
N GLU A 38 15.58 7.02 -35.89
CA GLU A 38 16.43 7.26 -37.08
C GLU A 38 15.71 6.94 -38.41
N ALA A 39 14.40 6.68 -38.37
CA ALA A 39 13.64 6.35 -39.57
C ALA A 39 13.40 7.56 -40.48
N LYS A 40 13.42 7.32 -41.79
CA LYS A 40 12.90 8.26 -42.78
C LYS A 40 11.38 8.09 -42.86
N LEU A 41 10.65 9.20 -42.70
CA LEU A 41 9.19 9.15 -42.66
C LEU A 41 8.58 9.60 -43.99
N PHE A 42 7.64 8.81 -44.49
CA PHE A 42 6.82 9.13 -45.64
C PHE A 42 5.36 9.26 -45.21
N VAL A 43 4.73 10.39 -45.51
CA VAL A 43 3.35 10.71 -45.11
C VAL A 43 2.47 10.66 -46.35
N TYR A 44 1.33 9.97 -46.24
CA TYR A 44 0.34 9.89 -47.31
C TYR A 44 -0.26 11.27 -47.62
N LYS A 45 -0.36 11.61 -48.91
CA LYS A 45 -0.96 12.84 -49.41
C LYS A 45 -2.12 12.51 -50.33
N GLU A 46 -3.34 12.86 -49.90
CA GLU A 46 -4.56 12.58 -50.67
C GLU A 46 -4.58 13.28 -52.02
N THR A 47 -3.99 14.47 -52.11
CA THR A 47 -3.91 15.28 -53.33
C THR A 47 -3.15 14.57 -54.45
N GLU A 48 -2.15 13.76 -54.09
CA GLU A 48 -1.29 13.04 -55.04
C GLU A 48 -1.42 11.52 -54.93
N SER A 49 -2.36 11.05 -54.10
CA SER A 49 -2.60 9.63 -53.77
C SER A 49 -1.31 8.82 -53.54
N SER A 50 -0.31 9.44 -52.94
CA SER A 50 1.04 8.89 -52.80
C SER A 50 1.70 9.28 -51.47
N TYR A 51 2.80 8.60 -51.16
CA TYR A 51 3.58 8.83 -49.95
C TYR A 51 4.77 9.74 -50.26
N LEU A 52 4.82 10.90 -49.61
CA LEU A 52 5.91 11.87 -49.77
C LEU A 52 6.73 12.01 -48.49
N GLU A 53 8.01 12.33 -48.62
CA GLU A 53 8.87 12.56 -47.45
C GLU A 53 8.32 13.72 -46.60
N ILE A 54 8.37 13.54 -45.28
CA ILE A 54 7.86 14.53 -44.33
C ILE A 54 8.66 15.85 -44.45
N SER A 55 7.95 16.98 -44.49
CA SER A 55 8.60 18.30 -44.50
C SER A 55 9.43 18.56 -43.23
N ALA A 56 10.47 19.39 -43.34
CA ALA A 56 11.37 19.71 -42.22
C ALA A 56 10.64 20.29 -40.98
N SER A 57 9.62 21.13 -41.20
CA SER A 57 8.79 21.71 -40.12
C SER A 57 7.94 20.64 -39.42
N ALA A 58 7.34 19.73 -40.19
CA ALA A 58 6.57 18.61 -39.65
C ALA A 58 7.47 17.57 -38.94
N LEU A 59 8.68 17.32 -39.44
CA LEU A 59 9.67 16.46 -38.79
C LEU A 59 10.08 16.99 -37.41
N LYS A 60 10.30 18.31 -37.28
CA LYS A 60 10.61 18.95 -35.99
C LYS A 60 9.47 18.79 -34.98
N LYS A 61 8.22 18.93 -35.43
CA LYS A 61 7.02 18.71 -34.59
C LYS A 61 6.89 17.24 -34.17
N ALA A 62 7.16 16.31 -35.09
CA ALA A 62 7.16 14.88 -34.84
C ALA A 62 8.19 14.48 -33.78
N LYS A 63 9.43 14.99 -33.89
CA LYS A 63 10.50 14.76 -32.89
C LYS A 63 10.09 15.24 -31.50
N LYS A 64 9.53 16.44 -31.38
CA LYS A 64 9.01 16.96 -30.08
C LYS A 64 7.88 16.09 -29.52
N GLY A 65 7.00 15.59 -30.39
CA GLY A 65 5.95 14.65 -30.00
C GLY A 65 6.51 13.33 -29.50
N ALA A 66 7.53 12.78 -30.17
CA ALA A 66 8.23 11.57 -29.77
C ALA A 66 8.89 11.71 -28.39
N ASP A 67 9.54 12.84 -28.11
CA ASP A 67 10.11 13.12 -26.79
C ASP A 67 9.03 13.15 -25.69
N GLY A 68 7.85 13.68 -25.99
CA GLY A 68 6.70 13.67 -25.08
C GLY A 68 6.19 12.26 -24.79
N LEU A 69 6.09 11.42 -25.83
CA LEU A 69 5.71 10.01 -25.69
C LEU A 69 6.74 9.22 -24.88
N LYS A 70 8.04 9.46 -25.11
CA LYS A 70 9.13 8.85 -24.33
C LYS A 70 9.04 9.18 -22.86
N LYS A 71 8.90 10.47 -22.50
CA LYS A 71 8.72 10.89 -21.11
C LYS A 71 7.47 10.29 -20.46
N LYS A 72 6.38 10.15 -21.22
CA LYS A 72 5.15 9.52 -20.73
C LYS A 72 5.33 8.02 -20.48
N GLU A 73 5.99 7.29 -21.39
CA GLU A 73 6.28 5.86 -21.23
C GLU A 73 7.25 5.60 -20.06
N GLU A 74 8.31 6.40 -19.92
CA GLU A 74 9.25 6.34 -18.79
C GLU A 74 8.54 6.60 -17.45
N LYS A 75 7.69 7.63 -17.37
CA LYS A 75 6.90 7.92 -16.17
C LYS A 75 5.93 6.79 -15.85
N ALA A 76 5.26 6.22 -16.86
CA ALA A 76 4.34 5.09 -16.68
C ALA A 76 5.07 3.83 -16.21
N LYS A 77 6.25 3.51 -16.76
CA LYS A 77 7.11 2.40 -16.33
C LYS A 77 7.56 2.59 -14.88
N LEU A 78 8.05 3.77 -14.52
CA LEU A 78 8.46 4.09 -13.15
C LEU A 78 7.29 3.95 -12.16
N GLN A 79 6.09 4.43 -12.52
CA GLN A 79 4.90 4.28 -11.69
C GLN A 79 4.46 2.82 -11.54
N ALA A 80 4.52 2.04 -12.63
CA ALA A 80 4.20 0.62 -12.61
C ALA A 80 5.19 -0.18 -11.75
N GLU A 81 6.49 0.11 -11.86
CA GLU A 81 7.55 -0.50 -11.06
C GLU A 81 7.39 -0.15 -9.58
N GLN A 82 7.14 1.12 -9.25
CA GLN A 82 6.87 1.55 -7.87
C GLN A 82 5.61 0.91 -7.30
N LYS A 83 4.56 0.74 -8.11
CA LYS A 83 3.33 0.07 -7.69
C LYS A 83 3.58 -1.42 -7.43
N ALA A 84 4.25 -2.11 -8.36
CA ALA A 84 4.60 -3.52 -8.21
C ALA A 84 5.51 -3.76 -7.00
N ALA A 85 6.49 -2.87 -6.76
CA ALA A 85 7.36 -2.94 -5.58
C ALA A 85 6.58 -2.76 -4.26
N LYS A 86 5.62 -1.84 -4.22
CA LYS A 86 4.74 -1.64 -3.04
C LYS A 86 3.84 -2.85 -2.79
N GLU A 87 3.23 -3.41 -3.83
CA GLU A 87 2.39 -4.61 -3.73
C GLU A 87 3.20 -5.84 -3.29
N ALA A 88 4.42 -6.00 -3.80
CA ALA A 88 5.35 -7.05 -3.37
C ALA A 88 5.76 -6.87 -1.89
N GLU A 89 6.03 -5.64 -1.46
CA GLU A 89 6.36 -5.33 -0.05
C GLU A 89 5.16 -5.59 0.88
N GLU A 90 3.95 -5.18 0.48
CA GLU A 90 2.72 -5.39 1.26
C GLU A 90 2.37 -6.87 1.38
N SER A 91 2.47 -7.62 0.28
CA SER A 91 2.25 -9.08 0.30
C SER A 91 3.30 -9.81 1.14
N ALA A 92 4.58 -9.42 1.07
CA ALA A 92 5.62 -9.98 1.93
C ALA A 92 5.34 -9.72 3.42
N LYS A 93 4.95 -8.50 3.79
CA LYS A 93 4.56 -8.15 5.16
C LYS A 93 3.36 -8.98 5.65
N LEU A 94 2.37 -9.19 4.78
CA LEU A 94 1.21 -10.01 5.13
C LEU A 94 1.62 -11.47 5.41
N LEU A 95 2.50 -12.04 4.58
CA LEU A 95 3.04 -13.39 4.78
C LEU A 95 3.86 -13.50 6.07
N GLU A 96 4.64 -12.47 6.42
CA GLU A 96 5.34 -12.44 7.71
C GLU A 96 4.38 -12.36 8.89
N ALA A 97 3.35 -11.49 8.80
CA ALA A 97 2.32 -11.37 9.82
C ALA A 97 1.57 -12.69 10.05
N MET A 98 1.30 -13.46 8.99
CA MET A 98 0.64 -14.77 9.07
C MET A 98 1.49 -15.85 9.75
N LYS A 99 2.82 -15.71 9.78
CA LYS A 99 3.70 -16.65 10.49
C LYS A 99 3.71 -16.42 12.00
N ILE A 100 3.35 -15.23 12.46
CA ILE A 100 3.38 -14.87 13.87
C ILE A 100 2.20 -15.52 14.58
N THR A 101 2.51 -16.43 15.50
CA THR A 101 1.54 -17.06 16.40
C THR A 101 1.69 -16.47 17.79
N ILE A 102 0.59 -15.96 18.36
CA ILE A 102 0.60 -15.38 19.70
C ILE A 102 0.30 -16.49 20.70
N THR A 103 1.31 -16.83 21.51
CA THR A 103 1.21 -17.83 22.58
C THR A 103 1.51 -17.19 23.92
N GLU A 104 0.82 -17.66 24.96
CA GLU A 104 1.07 -17.20 26.32
C GLU A 104 2.38 -17.80 26.84
N ASP A 105 3.28 -16.94 27.31
CA ASP A 105 4.50 -17.37 27.99
C ASP A 105 4.16 -17.87 29.41
N LYS A 106 4.31 -19.18 29.60
CA LYS A 106 4.03 -19.86 30.88
C LYS A 106 5.08 -19.60 31.95
N SER A 107 6.24 -19.02 31.60
CA SER A 107 7.28 -18.65 32.57
C SER A 107 6.95 -17.37 33.34
N LEU A 108 6.06 -16.54 32.80
CA LEU A 108 5.64 -15.29 33.44
C LEU A 108 4.71 -15.54 34.65
N PRO A 109 4.69 -14.63 35.65
CA PRO A 109 3.79 -14.74 36.81
C PRO A 109 2.33 -14.86 36.38
N LYS A 110 1.52 -15.65 37.08
CA LYS A 110 0.09 -15.77 36.75
C LYS A 110 -0.59 -14.40 36.79
N ALA A 111 -1.32 -14.08 35.73
CA ALA A 111 -2.03 -12.81 35.64
C ALA A 111 -3.29 -12.81 36.50
N GLN A 112 -3.50 -11.75 37.29
CA GLN A 112 -4.74 -11.58 38.04
C GLN A 112 -5.82 -10.94 37.16
N LYS A 113 -7.00 -11.56 37.08
CA LYS A 113 -8.15 -10.98 36.37
C LYS A 113 -8.75 -9.84 37.19
N ILE A 114 -8.82 -8.65 36.59
CA ILE A 114 -9.37 -7.44 37.23
C ILE A 114 -10.34 -6.69 36.31
N LYS A 115 -11.06 -5.72 36.87
CA LYS A 115 -11.86 -4.75 36.11
C LYS A 115 -11.05 -3.49 35.85
N ILE A 116 -11.35 -2.78 34.76
CA ILE A 116 -10.58 -1.59 34.36
C ILE A 116 -10.64 -0.49 35.43
N ARG A 117 -11.77 -0.32 36.13
CA ARG A 117 -11.88 0.66 37.23
C ARG A 117 -10.85 0.49 38.36
N ASP A 118 -10.33 -0.73 38.57
CA ASP A 118 -9.41 -1.05 39.66
C ASP A 118 -7.93 -0.99 39.23
N ILE A 119 -7.64 -0.69 37.97
CA ILE A 119 -6.32 -0.84 37.35
C ILE A 119 -5.20 -0.02 38.02
N GLY A 120 -5.54 1.15 38.56
CA GLY A 120 -4.57 2.03 39.25
C GLY A 120 -3.98 1.41 40.53
N LYS A 121 -4.62 0.37 41.09
CA LYS A 121 -4.14 -0.34 42.27
C LYS A 121 -3.10 -1.41 41.95
N HIS A 122 -2.94 -1.76 40.68
CA HIS A 122 -2.14 -2.91 40.21
C HIS A 122 -0.90 -2.46 39.41
N ILE A 123 -0.35 -1.28 39.71
CA ILE A 123 0.83 -0.76 39.02
C ILE A 123 2.03 -1.67 39.30
N GLY A 124 2.71 -2.10 38.23
CA GLY A 124 3.83 -3.03 38.30
C GLY A 124 3.43 -4.50 38.30
N GLU A 125 2.13 -4.81 38.41
CA GLU A 125 1.62 -6.18 38.42
C GLU A 125 1.23 -6.65 37.02
N ARG A 126 1.32 -7.97 36.80
CA ARG A 126 0.80 -8.64 35.60
C ARG A 126 -0.68 -8.95 35.80
N ILE A 127 -1.53 -8.35 34.99
CA ILE A 127 -2.99 -8.43 35.12
C ILE A 127 -3.62 -8.90 33.81
N GLN A 128 -4.86 -9.38 33.90
CA GLN A 128 -5.69 -9.74 32.76
C GLN A 128 -6.97 -8.90 32.78
N VAL A 129 -7.25 -8.24 31.67
CA VAL A 129 -8.50 -7.47 31.45
C VAL A 129 -9.24 -7.99 30.23
N GLN A 130 -10.56 -7.81 30.23
CA GLN A 130 -11.45 -8.18 29.14
C GLN A 130 -12.33 -7.00 28.78
N GLY A 131 -12.53 -6.78 27.50
CA GLY A 131 -13.36 -5.67 27.03
C GLY A 131 -13.41 -5.55 25.52
N TRP A 132 -13.94 -4.44 25.07
CA TRP A 132 -14.10 -4.08 23.67
C TRP A 132 -13.09 -3.02 23.26
N ILE A 133 -12.55 -3.15 22.06
CA ILE A 133 -11.71 -2.11 21.46
C ILE A 133 -12.57 -0.86 21.27
N HIS A 134 -12.25 0.21 21.99
CA HIS A 134 -12.87 1.52 21.81
C HIS A 134 -12.13 2.37 20.79
N ARG A 135 -10.80 2.31 20.78
CA ARG A 135 -9.97 2.94 19.75
C ARG A 135 -8.81 2.02 19.40
N LEU A 136 -8.47 1.94 18.12
CA LEU A 136 -7.35 1.18 17.60
C LEU A 136 -6.48 2.09 16.75
N ARG A 137 -5.17 2.07 17.00
CA ARG A 137 -4.17 2.74 16.17
C ARG A 137 -3.01 1.80 15.91
N LEU A 138 -2.84 1.42 14.66
CA LEU A 138 -1.67 0.66 14.20
C LEU A 138 -0.58 1.64 13.77
N GLN A 139 0.63 1.45 14.28
CA GLN A 139 1.85 2.13 13.85
C GLN A 139 2.93 1.07 13.60
N LYS A 140 3.96 1.40 12.82
CA LYS A 140 5.01 0.44 12.44
C LYS A 140 5.62 -0.24 13.69
N GLY A 141 5.29 -1.51 13.92
CA GLY A 141 5.76 -2.31 15.06
C GLY A 141 5.05 -2.07 16.40
N LEU A 142 4.00 -1.25 16.44
CA LEU A 142 3.22 -0.93 17.65
C LEU A 142 1.72 -0.89 17.36
N ALA A 143 0.91 -1.45 18.24
CA ALA A 143 -0.54 -1.23 18.24
C ALA A 143 -0.97 -0.59 19.56
N PHE A 144 -1.66 0.54 19.46
CA PHE A 144 -2.27 1.22 20.60
C PHE A 144 -3.76 0.93 20.61
N ILE A 145 -4.21 0.22 21.63
CA ILE A 145 -5.61 -0.18 21.78
C ILE A 145 -6.15 0.45 23.06
N VAL A 146 -7.15 1.32 22.93
CA VAL A 146 -7.94 1.75 24.09
C VAL A 146 -9.04 0.72 24.30
N LEU A 147 -8.97 -0.03 25.40
CA LEU A 147 -9.95 -1.04 25.77
C LEU A 147 -10.99 -0.44 26.73
N ARG A 148 -12.26 -0.84 26.60
CA ARG A 148 -13.33 -0.50 27.55
C ARG A 148 -14.08 -1.74 28.01
N ASP A 149 -14.56 -1.75 29.24
CA ASP A 149 -15.32 -2.87 29.84
C ASP A 149 -16.64 -2.43 30.50
N GLY A 150 -17.07 -1.20 30.26
CA GLY A 150 -18.21 -0.54 30.91
C GLY A 150 -17.87 0.11 32.26
N THR A 151 -16.76 -0.27 32.90
CA THR A 151 -16.30 0.32 34.17
C THR A 151 -15.24 1.40 33.99
N GLY A 152 -14.60 1.47 32.83
CA GLY A 152 -13.63 2.49 32.49
C GLY A 152 -12.94 2.23 31.15
N PHE A 153 -11.84 2.96 30.94
CA PHE A 153 -10.97 2.83 29.77
C PHE A 153 -9.52 2.61 30.21
N VAL A 154 -8.78 1.80 29.46
CA VAL A 154 -7.32 1.62 29.61
C VAL A 154 -6.65 1.66 28.25
N GLN A 155 -5.52 2.35 28.16
CA GLN A 155 -4.64 2.23 27.00
C GLN A 155 -3.75 0.99 27.15
N THR A 156 -3.79 0.13 26.14
CA THR A 156 -2.98 -1.06 26.03
C THR A 156 -2.03 -0.92 24.85
N VAL A 157 -0.79 -1.36 25.01
CA VAL A 157 0.28 -1.23 24.02
C VAL A 157 0.75 -2.62 23.65
N PHE A 158 0.63 -2.97 22.37
CA PHE A 158 1.23 -4.16 21.79
C PHE A 158 2.50 -3.73 21.05
N SER A 159 3.55 -4.54 21.14
CA SER A 159 4.83 -4.29 20.47
C SER A 159 5.37 -5.57 19.83
N GLY A 160 6.24 -5.41 18.83
CA GLY A 160 6.89 -6.53 18.15
C GLY A 160 5.86 -7.48 17.53
N ASP A 161 6.01 -8.78 17.82
CA ASP A 161 5.15 -9.83 17.28
C ASP A 161 3.66 -9.62 17.63
N LEU A 162 3.35 -9.16 18.84
CA LEU A 162 1.96 -8.87 19.20
C LEU A 162 1.35 -7.75 18.35
N ALA A 163 2.14 -6.77 17.91
CA ALA A 163 1.66 -5.68 17.06
C ALA A 163 1.57 -6.10 15.58
N ASN A 164 2.48 -6.98 15.14
CA ASN A 164 2.65 -7.35 13.74
C ASN A 164 1.90 -8.62 13.34
N ALA A 165 1.33 -9.38 14.28
CA ALA A 165 0.60 -10.59 13.98
C ALA A 165 -0.61 -10.32 13.06
N TYR A 166 -0.89 -11.27 12.17
CA TYR A 166 -2.01 -11.18 11.23
C TYR A 166 -3.35 -10.91 11.95
N GLN A 167 -3.60 -11.60 13.07
CA GLN A 167 -4.80 -11.34 13.87
C GLN A 167 -4.87 -9.91 14.44
N THR A 168 -3.74 -9.29 14.78
CA THR A 168 -3.68 -7.90 15.26
C THR A 168 -3.98 -6.92 14.15
N LEU A 169 -3.40 -7.14 12.97
CA LEU A 169 -3.58 -6.28 11.79
C LEU A 169 -5.04 -6.28 11.29
N ASN A 170 -5.79 -7.35 11.59
CA ASN A 170 -7.21 -7.49 11.24
C ASN A 170 -8.17 -7.08 12.37
N LEU A 171 -7.66 -6.57 13.51
CA LEU A 171 -8.54 -6.08 14.58
C LEU A 171 -9.36 -4.87 14.12
N THR A 172 -10.61 -4.83 14.55
CA THR A 172 -11.55 -3.73 14.28
C THR A 172 -12.03 -3.14 15.60
N VAL A 173 -12.50 -1.88 15.55
CA VAL A 173 -13.20 -1.27 16.70
C VAL A 173 -14.41 -2.14 17.05
N GLU A 174 -14.76 -2.21 18.33
CA GLU A 174 -15.76 -3.13 18.90
C GLU A 174 -15.36 -4.60 18.98
N SER A 175 -14.18 -4.99 18.50
CA SER A 175 -13.69 -6.36 18.73
C SER A 175 -13.51 -6.63 20.24
N THR A 176 -13.86 -7.83 20.67
CA THR A 176 -13.75 -8.26 22.06
C THR A 176 -12.43 -8.98 22.30
N LEU A 177 -11.63 -8.47 23.25
CA LEU A 177 -10.31 -9.01 23.58
C LEU A 177 -10.21 -9.43 25.05
N THR A 178 -9.39 -10.44 25.29
CA THR A 178 -8.76 -10.68 26.60
C THR A 178 -7.29 -10.30 26.47
N ILE A 179 -6.80 -9.35 27.27
CA ILE A 179 -5.42 -8.86 27.22
C ILE A 179 -4.75 -9.13 28.55
N THR A 180 -3.54 -9.69 28.48
CA THR A 180 -2.65 -9.93 29.62
C THR A 180 -1.38 -9.11 29.45
N GLY A 181 -0.95 -8.46 30.53
CA GLY A 181 0.20 -7.58 30.47
C GLY A 181 0.57 -6.98 31.82
N THR A 182 1.63 -6.19 31.83
CA THR A 182 2.09 -5.47 33.02
C THR A 182 1.65 -4.02 32.98
N ILE A 183 1.07 -3.53 34.08
CA ILE A 183 0.69 -2.12 34.22
C ILE A 183 1.93 -1.28 34.51
N LYS A 184 2.10 -0.18 33.78
CA LYS A 184 3.15 0.81 34.02
C LYS A 184 2.53 2.20 34.15
N LYS A 185 3.17 3.05 34.96
CA LYS A 185 2.85 4.48 34.99
C LYS A 185 3.26 5.14 33.68
N LEU A 186 2.49 6.13 33.26
CA LEU A 186 2.89 7.00 32.15
C LEU A 186 4.17 7.76 32.51
N PRO A 187 5.07 7.99 31.53
CA PRO A 187 6.13 8.97 31.66
C PRO A 187 5.55 10.37 31.95
N GLU A 188 6.32 11.22 32.64
CA GLU A 188 5.94 12.61 32.88
C GLU A 188 5.59 13.32 31.57
N GLY A 189 4.46 14.04 31.55
CA GLY A 189 3.97 14.78 30.38
C GLY A 189 3.09 14.01 29.39
N LYS A 190 2.83 12.71 29.60
CA LYS A 190 1.88 11.92 28.78
C LYS A 190 0.54 11.70 29.49
N SER A 191 -0.53 11.63 28.71
CA SER A 191 -1.89 11.37 29.19
C SER A 191 -2.45 10.10 28.56
N ALA A 192 -2.93 9.18 29.40
CA ALA A 192 -3.77 8.06 29.00
C ALA A 192 -4.87 7.86 30.06
N PRO A 193 -6.01 7.26 29.69
CA PRO A 193 -7.09 6.98 30.62
C PRO A 193 -6.59 6.20 31.85
N GLY A 194 -6.91 6.69 33.05
CA GLY A 194 -6.48 6.07 34.31
C GLY A 194 -5.04 6.37 34.74
N GLY A 195 -4.28 7.17 33.98
CA GLY A 195 -2.90 7.55 34.35
C GLY A 195 -1.87 6.42 34.22
N VAL A 196 -2.26 5.32 33.59
CA VAL A 196 -1.43 4.10 33.43
C VAL A 196 -1.59 3.51 32.03
N GLU A 197 -0.64 2.68 31.63
CA GLU A 197 -0.69 1.90 30.39
C GLU A 197 -0.46 0.42 30.68
N LEU A 198 -1.19 -0.45 29.98
CA LEU A 198 -1.01 -1.89 30.02
C LEU A 198 -0.10 -2.31 28.88
N PHE A 199 1.11 -2.77 29.18
CA PHE A 199 2.02 -3.33 28.20
C PHE A 199 1.70 -4.81 28.03
N ALA A 200 1.11 -5.18 26.90
CA ALA A 200 0.67 -6.54 26.67
C ALA A 200 1.85 -7.48 26.42
N ASP A 201 1.81 -8.64 27.06
CA ASP A 201 2.67 -9.79 26.76
C ASP A 201 1.89 -10.90 26.05
N PHE A 202 0.56 -10.89 26.16
CA PHE A 202 -0.31 -11.86 25.53
C PHE A 202 -1.73 -11.31 25.34
N TYR A 203 -2.44 -11.78 24.31
CA TYR A 203 -3.86 -11.51 24.17
C TYR A 203 -4.59 -12.63 23.43
N LYS A 204 -5.92 -12.67 23.58
CA LYS A 204 -6.83 -13.54 22.84
C LYS A 204 -7.96 -12.71 22.23
N VAL A 205 -8.25 -12.95 20.95
CA VAL A 205 -9.50 -12.46 20.32
C VAL A 205 -10.63 -13.36 20.78
N VAL A 206 -11.60 -12.79 21.50
CA VAL A 206 -12.81 -13.51 21.95
C VAL A 206 -13.89 -13.43 20.87
N GLY A 207 -14.01 -12.28 20.22
CA GLY A 207 -14.92 -12.07 19.10
C GLY A 207 -14.42 -10.92 18.25
N LEU A 208 -14.27 -11.17 16.96
CA LEU A 208 -13.93 -10.14 15.99
C LEU A 208 -15.21 -9.38 15.61
N ALA A 209 -15.16 -8.06 15.67
CA ALA A 209 -16.26 -7.24 15.17
C ALA A 209 -16.18 -7.12 13.63
N PRO A 210 -17.31 -7.01 12.93
CA PRO A 210 -17.32 -6.72 11.49
C PRO A 210 -16.53 -5.43 11.21
N SER A 211 -15.81 -5.41 10.09
CA SER A 211 -15.28 -4.16 9.55
C SER A 211 -16.37 -3.48 8.74
N ASP A 212 -16.58 -2.18 8.90
CA ASP A 212 -17.53 -1.38 8.09
C ASP A 212 -16.98 -1.14 6.66
N ILE A 213 -16.54 -2.21 5.98
CA ILE A 213 -16.09 -2.18 4.58
C ILE A 213 -17.18 -2.77 3.69
#